data_AF-A0AB35U8J7-F1
#
_entry.id   AF-A0AB35U8J7-F1
#
_cell.length_a   1.000
_cell.length_b   1.000
_cell.length_c   1.000
_cell.angle_alpha   90.00
_cell.angle_beta   90.00
_cell.angle_gamma   90.00
#
_symmetry.space_group_name_H-M   'P 1'
#
loop_
_entity.id
_entity.type
_entity.pdbx_description
1 polymer ?
#
loop_
_entity_poly.entity_id
_entity_poly.type
_entity_poly.pdbx_seq_one_letter_code
_entity_poly.pdbx_strand_id
1 'polypeptide(L)'
;MFKTMWKMPAKLLRRAVAESSVDGENAAPVADEQIASGSLEDMIKAADELAAEDADALTIECVGRDRPITWAEIQGLRHATTFPVGV
;
A
#
# COMPACT_ATOMS: atom_id res chain seq x y z
N MET A 1 -13.77 -5.67 17.64
CA MET A 1 -12.34 -5.30 17.66
C MET A 1 -11.78 -4.77 16.34
N PHE A 2 -12.28 -5.14 15.14
CA PHE A 2 -11.68 -4.71 13.86
C PHE A 2 -11.85 -3.22 13.52
N LYS A 3 -12.84 -2.54 14.12
CA LYS A 3 -13.17 -1.13 13.83
C LYS A 3 -12.02 -0.16 14.13
N THR A 4 -11.13 -0.50 15.07
CA THR A 4 -9.96 0.32 15.42
C THR A 4 -8.82 0.17 14.43
N MET A 5 -8.69 -0.97 13.72
CA MET A 5 -7.59 -1.16 12.77
C MET A 5 -7.70 -0.25 11.54
N TRP A 6 -8.92 0.05 11.08
CA TRP A 6 -9.15 0.91 9.91
C TRP A 6 -8.73 2.37 10.11
N LYS A 7 -8.75 2.82 11.38
CA LYS A 7 -8.34 4.17 11.79
C LYS A 7 -6.87 4.23 12.23
N MET A 8 -6.13 3.13 12.14
CA MET A 8 -4.71 3.16 12.43
C MET A 8 -3.96 3.92 11.33
N PRO A 9 -2.94 4.72 11.71
CA PRO A 9 -2.16 5.44 10.73
C PRO A 9 -1.41 4.45 9.85
N ALA A 10 -1.48 4.69 8.55
CA ALA A 10 -0.90 3.88 7.51
C ALA A 10 -0.28 4.76 6.43
N LYS A 11 0.66 4.20 5.69
CA LYS A 11 1.40 4.85 4.61
C LYS A 11 1.29 3.98 3.38
N LEU A 12 0.89 4.57 2.27
CA LEU A 12 0.92 3.94 0.97
C LEU A 12 2.31 4.17 0.37
N LEU A 13 3.00 3.07 0.09
CA LEU A 13 4.30 3.05 -0.53
C LEU A 13 4.19 2.38 -1.90
N ARG A 14 4.85 2.95 -2.89
CA ARG A 14 5.09 2.32 -4.18
C ARG A 14 6.51 1.78 -4.17
N ARG A 15 6.62 0.45 -4.22
CA ARG A 15 7.89 -0.21 -4.42
C ARG A 15 8.39 0.16 -5.81
N ALA A 16 9.56 0.79 -5.87
CA ALA A 16 10.25 0.95 -7.14
C ALA A 16 10.64 -0.44 -7.64
N VAL A 17 9.85 -0.96 -8.58
CA VAL A 17 10.25 -2.13 -9.35
C VAL A 17 11.45 -1.66 -10.15
N ALA A 18 12.63 -2.22 -9.86
CA ALA A 18 13.81 -1.95 -10.67
C ALA A 18 13.50 -2.43 -12.09
N GLU A 19 13.00 -1.54 -12.94
CA GLU A 19 13.03 -1.72 -14.37
C GLU A 19 14.50 -1.73 -14.74
N SER A 20 15.04 -2.95 -14.77
CA SER A 20 16.40 -3.33 -15.13
C SER A 20 17.13 -2.20 -15.84
N SER A 21 17.85 -1.38 -15.08
CA SER A 21 18.73 -0.38 -15.65
C SER A 21 19.84 -1.17 -16.34
N VAL A 22 19.70 -1.23 -17.66
CA VAL A 22 20.75 -1.62 -18.57
C VAL A 22 21.93 -0.71 -18.25
N ASP A 23 23.09 -1.32 -18.01
CA ASP A 23 24.41 -0.69 -17.93
C ASP A 23 24.76 0.04 -16.61
N GLY A 24 25.44 -0.69 -15.73
CA GLY A 24 26.79 -0.28 -15.32
C GLY A 24 27.01 0.84 -14.30
N GLU A 25 25.99 1.51 -13.75
CA GLU A 25 26.23 2.60 -12.78
C GLU A 25 25.45 2.43 -11.48
N ASN A 26 26.20 2.15 -10.41
CA ASN A 26 25.88 2.25 -8.98
C ASN A 26 24.37 2.45 -8.67
N ALA A 27 23.60 1.35 -8.72
CA ALA A 27 22.20 1.34 -8.34
C ALA A 27 22.09 1.68 -6.85
N ALA A 28 21.80 2.95 -6.54
CA ALA A 28 21.33 3.33 -5.23
C ALA A 28 20.12 2.44 -4.88
N PRO A 29 19.97 1.96 -3.64
CA PRO A 29 18.79 1.20 -3.26
C PRO A 29 17.58 2.09 -3.56
N VAL A 30 16.78 1.67 -4.54
CA VAL A 30 15.54 2.36 -4.90
C VAL A 30 14.61 2.22 -3.70
N ALA A 31 14.61 3.23 -2.83
CA ALA A 31 13.79 3.26 -1.64
C ALA A 31 12.32 3.32 -2.06
N ASP A 32 11.45 2.62 -1.34
CA ASP A 32 10.02 2.65 -1.60
C ASP A 32 9.52 4.11 -1.52
N GLU A 33 8.83 4.56 -2.56
CA GLU A 33 8.33 5.93 -2.64
C GLU A 33 7.04 6.05 -1.83
N GLN A 34 7.00 6.97 -0.86
CA GLN A 34 5.78 7.26 -0.14
C GLN A 34 4.83 8.07 -1.03
N ILE A 35 3.74 7.44 -1.44
CA ILE A 35 2.71 8.07 -2.28
C ILE A 35 1.71 8.84 -1.41
N ALA A 36 1.30 8.26 -0.29
CA ALA A 36 0.33 8.87 0.61
C ALA A 36 0.50 8.39 2.05
N SER A 37 -0.09 9.13 2.98
CA SER A 37 -0.21 8.74 4.40
C SER A 37 -1.56 9.15 4.94
N GLY A 38 -2.13 8.36 5.83
CA GLY A 38 -3.47 8.58 6.36
C GLY A 38 -3.94 7.41 7.20
N SER A 39 -5.24 7.13 7.24
CA SER A 39 -5.75 5.92 7.88
C SER A 39 -5.58 4.71 6.95
N LEU A 40 -5.55 3.49 7.47
CA LEU A 40 -5.58 2.27 6.65
C LEU A 40 -6.73 2.28 5.63
N GLU A 41 -7.92 2.72 6.03
CA GLU A 41 -9.06 2.89 5.13
C GLU A 41 -8.76 3.85 3.96
N ASP A 42 -8.19 5.03 4.26
CA ASP A 42 -7.84 6.03 3.26
C ASP A 42 -6.75 5.51 2.31
N MET A 43 -5.77 4.76 2.85
CA MET A 43 -4.70 4.17 2.05
C MET A 43 -5.21 3.07 1.12
N ILE A 44 -6.18 2.25 1.55
CA ILE A 44 -6.79 1.24 0.69
C ILE A 44 -7.57 1.90 -0.45
N LYS A 45 -8.29 3.00 -0.19
CA LYS A 45 -8.97 3.78 -1.24
C LYS A 45 -7.99 4.41 -2.21
N ALA A 46 -6.95 5.08 -1.69
CA ALA A 46 -5.91 5.69 -2.51
C ALA A 46 -5.18 4.65 -3.38
N ALA A 47 -4.87 3.47 -2.83
CA ALA A 47 -4.26 2.38 -3.57
C ALA A 47 -5.18 1.88 -4.69
N ASP A 48 -6.51 1.89 -4.49
CA ASP A 48 -7.50 1.53 -5.51
C ASP A 48 -7.52 2.50 -6.67
N GLU A 49 -7.42 3.80 -6.38
CA GLU A 49 -7.33 4.85 -7.40
C GLU A 49 -6.04 4.75 -8.23
N LEU A 50 -4.96 4.24 -7.62
CA LEU A 50 -3.63 4.07 -8.25
C LEU A 50 -3.43 2.69 -8.92
N ALA A 51 -4.36 1.76 -8.73
CA ALA A 51 -4.19 0.36 -9.10
C ALA A 51 -4.02 0.08 -10.61
N ALA A 52 -4.33 1.05 -11.47
CA ALA A 52 -4.44 0.85 -12.92
C ALA A 52 -3.15 0.29 -13.55
N GLU A 53 -1.98 0.78 -13.13
CA GLU A 53 -0.68 0.38 -13.70
C GLU A 53 0.32 -0.07 -12.63
N ASP A 54 0.12 0.36 -11.38
CA ASP A 54 1.09 0.15 -10.29
C ASP A 54 0.63 -0.80 -9.19
N ALA A 55 -0.53 -1.44 -9.35
CA ALA A 55 -1.12 -2.32 -8.33
C ALA A 55 -0.11 -3.27 -7.67
N ASP A 56 0.70 -4.00 -8.45
CA ASP A 56 1.66 -4.98 -7.93
C ASP A 56 2.83 -4.34 -7.15
N ALA A 57 3.13 -3.08 -7.46
CA ALA A 57 4.14 -2.27 -6.79
C ALA A 57 3.62 -1.59 -5.52
N LEU A 58 2.30 -1.52 -5.30
CA LEU A 58 1.71 -0.82 -4.16
C LEU A 58 1.70 -1.70 -2.90
N THR A 59 2.17 -1.12 -1.79
CA THR A 59 2.13 -1.72 -0.45
C THR A 59 1.68 -0.69 0.59
N ILE A 60 0.98 -1.13 1.63
CA ILE A 60 0.54 -0.27 2.72
C ILE A 60 1.24 -0.67 4.02
N GLU A 61 2.07 0.21 4.56
CA GLU A 61 2.59 0.07 5.93
C GLU A 61 1.57 0.60 6.93
N CYS A 62 1.11 -0.23 7.85
CA CYS A 62 0.14 0.16 8.88
C CYS A 62 0.78 0.07 10.28
N VAL A 63 0.68 1.15 11.05
CA VAL A 63 1.18 1.21 12.43
C VAL A 63 0.38 0.20 13.27
N GLY A 64 1.04 -0.87 13.68
CA GLY A 64 0.42 -2.00 14.39
C GLY A 64 0.53 -3.34 13.64
N ARG A 65 1.05 -3.36 12.41
CA ARG A 65 1.52 -4.58 11.76
C ARG A 65 3.05 -4.58 11.66
N ASP A 66 3.61 -5.76 11.87
CA ASP A 66 5.03 -6.04 11.69
C ASP A 66 5.44 -6.10 10.20
N ARG A 67 4.46 -6.34 9.32
CA ARG A 67 4.67 -6.46 7.87
C ARG A 67 3.77 -5.50 7.07
N PRO A 68 4.27 -4.95 5.94
CA PRO A 68 3.45 -4.19 5.00
C PRO A 68 2.34 -5.08 4.40
N ILE A 69 1.21 -4.44 4.11
CA ILE A 69 0.04 -5.05 3.48
C ILE A 69 0.26 -4.96 1.97
N THR A 70 0.33 -6.11 1.32
CA THR A 70 0.51 -6.20 -0.15
C THR A 70 -0.79 -5.93 -0.89
N TRP A 71 -0.72 -5.64 -2.19
CA TRP A 71 -1.90 -5.48 -3.04
C TRP A 71 -2.91 -6.63 -2.94
N ALA A 72 -2.43 -7.88 -2.90
CA ALA A 72 -3.30 -9.04 -2.69
C ALA A 72 -4.06 -8.98 -1.35
N GLU A 73 -3.39 -8.55 -0.27
CA GLU A 73 -4.04 -8.34 1.02
C GLU A 73 -4.99 -7.12 0.98
N ILE A 74 -4.66 -6.05 0.25
CA ILE A 74 -5.52 -4.87 0.06
C ILE A 74 -6.84 -5.27 -0.60
N GLN A 75 -6.78 -6.03 -1.70
CA GLN A 75 -7.95 -6.57 -2.38
C GLN A 75 -8.76 -7.47 -1.43
N GLY A 76 -8.10 -8.36 -0.68
CA GLY A 76 -8.75 -9.19 0.33
C GLY A 76 -9.46 -8.38 1.43
N LEU A 77 -8.82 -7.30 1.90
CA LEU A 77 -9.37 -6.40 2.91
C LEU A 77 -10.56 -5.60 2.37
N ARG A 78 -10.54 -5.20 1.09
CA ARG A 78 -11.67 -4.53 0.42
C ARG A 78 -12.88 -5.44 0.30
N HIS A 79 -12.66 -6.70 -0.07
CA HIS A 79 -13.72 -7.70 -0.18
C HIS A 79 -14.21 -8.24 1.18
N ALA A 80 -13.51 -7.94 2.27
CA ALA A 80 -13.95 -8.32 3.60
C ALA A 80 -15.24 -7.57 3.98
N THR A 81 -16.21 -8.29 4.52
CA THR A 81 -17.50 -7.75 4.99
C THR A 81 -17.38 -6.71 6.11
N THR A 82 -16.18 -6.55 6.68
CA THR A 82 -15.87 -5.56 7.72
C THR A 82 -15.22 -4.28 7.18
N PHE A 83 -14.94 -4.18 5.88
CA PHE A 83 -14.44 -2.95 5.29
C PHE A 83 -15.50 -1.85 5.45
N PRO A 84 -15.14 -0.65 5.93
CA PRO A 84 -16.08 0.46 6.02
C PRO A 84 -16.46 0.93 4.61
N VAL A 85 -17.49 0.31 4.05
CA VAL A 85 -18.26 0.86 2.94
C VAL A 85 -18.97 2.09 3.47
N GLY A 86 -18.55 3.26 2.98
CA GLY A 86 -19.18 4.54 3.34
C GLY A 86 -20.69 4.43 3.19
N VAL A 87 -21.39 4.61 4.30
CA VAL A 87 -22.83 4.93 4.33
C VAL A 87 -23.00 6.43 4.17
#